data_AF-A0A3N4JDW3-F1
#
_entry.id   AF-A0A3N4JDW3-F1
#
_cell.length_a   1.000
_cell.length_b   1.000
_cell.length_c   1.000
_cell.angle_alpha   90.00
_cell.angle_beta   90.00
_cell.angle_gamma   90.00
#
_symmetry.space_group_name_H-M   'P 1'
#
loop_
_entity.id
_entity.type
_entity.pdbx_description
1 polymer ?
#
loop_
_entity_poly.entity_id
_entity_poly.type
_entity_poly.pdbx_seq_one_letter_code
_entity_poly.pdbx_strand_id
1 'polypeptide(L)'
;GVPENILFGKFHNGWNNEKIAIKYLDQNFGPTSQSAVKVGEEYQLPLFNGQNSHVNYQFLDYCTRYKIVPYCLLPHMIYCL
;
A
#
# COMPACT_ATOMS: atom_id res chain seq x y z
N GLY A 1 3.54 11.82 19.41
CA GLY A 1 2.30 11.09 19.07
C GLY A 1 2.13 11.12 17.56
N VAL A 2 1.53 10.09 16.97
CA VAL A 2 1.20 10.09 15.53
C VAL A 2 0.04 11.09 15.32
N PRO A 3 0.15 12.06 14.40
CA PRO A 3 -0.92 12.99 14.08
C PRO A 3 -2.20 12.29 13.62
N GLU A 4 -3.38 12.85 13.92
CA GLU A 4 -4.70 12.23 13.64
C GLU A 4 -4.97 11.96 12.16
N ASN A 5 -4.30 12.69 11.27
CA ASN A 5 -4.39 12.53 9.81
C ASN A 5 -3.31 11.60 9.23
N ILE A 6 -2.56 10.88 10.08
CA ILE A 6 -1.51 9.96 9.64
C ILE A 6 -1.89 8.54 10.03
N LEU A 7 -2.12 7.70 9.01
CA LEU A 7 -2.24 6.26 9.21
C LEU A 7 -0.86 5.68 9.49
N PHE A 8 -0.62 5.25 10.73
CA PHE A 8 0.64 4.64 11.15
C PHE A 8 0.41 3.20 11.63
N GLY A 9 0.75 2.23 10.80
CA GLY A 9 0.76 0.81 11.16
C GLY A 9 2.13 0.40 11.71
N LYS A 10 2.15 -0.19 12.91
CA LYS A 10 3.35 -0.73 13.56
C LYS A 10 3.01 -2.06 14.24
N PHE A 11 3.85 -3.07 14.08
CA PHE A 11 3.74 -4.31 14.88
C PHE A 11 4.36 -4.10 16.27
N HIS A 12 4.05 -4.95 17.25
CA HIS A 12 4.54 -4.79 18.63
C HIS A 12 6.07 -4.75 18.74
N ASN A 13 6.78 -5.35 17.77
CA ASN A 13 8.24 -5.40 17.69
C ASN A 13 8.85 -4.25 16.87
N GLY A 14 8.04 -3.31 16.35
CA GLY A 14 8.51 -2.17 15.55
C GLY A 14 8.78 -2.48 14.08
N TRP A 15 8.58 -3.71 13.62
CA TRP A 15 8.82 -4.12 12.23
C TRP A 15 7.52 -4.25 11.44
N ASN A 16 7.55 -3.85 10.17
CA ASN A 16 6.48 -4.17 9.24
C ASN A 16 6.60 -5.61 8.77
N ASN A 17 5.46 -6.29 8.66
CA ASN A 17 5.35 -7.63 8.08
C ASN A 17 4.31 -7.63 6.95
N GLU A 18 4.27 -8.73 6.21
CA GLU A 18 3.41 -8.94 5.05
C GLU A 18 1.92 -8.71 5.36
N LYS A 19 1.48 -9.12 6.55
CA LYS A 19 0.09 -8.94 7.01
C LYS A 19 -0.28 -7.46 7.16
N ILE A 20 0.66 -6.63 7.63
CA ILE A 20 0.44 -5.18 7.72
C ILE A 20 0.35 -4.57 6.31
N ALA A 21 1.17 -5.02 5.37
CA ALA A 21 1.15 -4.51 4.00
C ALA A 21 -0.20 -4.80 3.31
N ILE A 22 -0.74 -6.01 3.48
CA ILE A 22 -2.07 -6.37 2.93
C ILE A 22 -3.18 -5.60 3.64
N LYS A 23 -3.14 -5.46 4.97
CA LYS A 23 -4.13 -4.67 5.71
C LYS A 23 -4.11 -3.20 5.28
N TYR A 24 -2.93 -2.64 5.00
CA TYR A 24 -2.80 -1.29 4.47
C TYR A 24 -3.44 -1.18 3.08
N LEU A 25 -3.18 -2.12 2.18
CA LEU A 25 -3.83 -2.16 0.86
C LEU A 25 -5.36 -2.23 0.98
N ASP A 26 -5.88 -3.13 1.81
CA ASP A 26 -7.32 -3.31 1.99
C ASP A 26 -8.01 -2.04 2.50
N GLN A 27 -7.44 -1.41 3.53
CA GLN A 27 -8.00 -0.20 4.11
C GLN A 27 -7.98 1.01 3.17
N ASN A 28 -6.93 1.15 2.36
CA ASN A 28 -6.68 2.38 1.60
C ASN A 28 -6.97 2.24 0.10
N PHE A 29 -7.04 1.03 -0.44
CA PHE A 29 -7.21 0.73 -1.86
C PHE A 29 -8.13 -0.46 -2.13
N GLY A 30 -8.61 -1.15 -1.09
CA GLY A 30 -9.56 -2.26 -1.20
C GLY A 30 -10.94 -1.78 -1.70
N PRO A 31 -11.83 -2.72 -2.03
CA PRO A 31 -13.09 -2.42 -2.72
C PRO A 31 -14.05 -1.50 -1.94
N THR A 32 -13.92 -1.43 -0.62
CA THR A 32 -14.74 -0.57 0.26
C THR A 32 -14.04 0.73 0.65
N SER A 33 -12.81 0.96 0.18
CA SER A 33 -12.03 2.15 0.50
C SER A 33 -12.54 3.38 -0.25
N GLN A 34 -12.26 4.57 0.30
CA GLN A 34 -12.65 5.84 -0.33
C GLN A 34 -11.98 6.04 -1.69
N SER A 35 -10.75 5.54 -1.86
CA SER A 35 -10.02 5.61 -3.14
C SER A 35 -10.68 4.74 -4.21
N ALA A 36 -11.15 3.54 -3.87
CA ALA A 36 -11.92 2.68 -4.77
C ALA A 36 -13.23 3.35 -5.19
N VAL A 37 -13.95 3.99 -4.25
CA VAL A 37 -15.16 4.76 -4.58
C VAL A 37 -14.84 5.92 -5.54
N LYS A 38 -13.72 6.61 -5.31
CA LYS A 38 -13.30 7.76 -6.13
C LYS A 38 -12.88 7.36 -7.54
N VAL A 39 -12.22 6.21 -7.71
CA VAL A 39 -11.74 5.72 -9.01
C VAL A 39 -12.83 4.97 -9.80
N GLY A 40 -13.83 4.43 -9.11
CA GLY A 40 -14.88 3.62 -9.74
C GLY A 40 -14.32 2.31 -10.30
N GLU A 41 -14.46 2.12 -11.61
CA GLU A 41 -14.02 0.89 -12.30
C GLU A 41 -12.59 0.96 -12.86
N GLU A 42 -11.93 2.10 -12.68
CA GLU A 42 -10.57 2.36 -13.18
C GLU A 42 -9.48 1.76 -12.28
N TYR A 43 -8.26 1.69 -12.81
CA TYR A 43 -7.11 1.19 -12.06
C TYR A 43 -6.57 2.22 -11.07
N GLN A 44 -6.15 1.74 -9.90
CA GLN A 44 -5.48 2.54 -8.87
C GLN A 44 -3.96 2.35 -9.01
N LEU A 45 -3.18 3.44 -9.06
CA LEU A 45 -1.71 3.41 -9.19
C LEU A 45 -1.03 3.95 -7.91
N PRO A 46 -1.00 3.20 -6.80
CA PRO A 46 -0.26 3.59 -5.62
C PRO A 46 1.27 3.56 -5.83
N LEU A 47 1.94 4.60 -5.37
CA LEU A 47 3.40 4.71 -5.32
C LEU A 47 3.93 4.10 -4.01
N PHE A 48 4.87 3.17 -4.11
CA PHE A 48 5.53 2.54 -2.96
C PHE A 48 7.03 2.84 -2.98
N ASN A 49 7.63 3.01 -1.79
CA ASN A 49 9.07 2.87 -1.70
C ASN A 49 9.43 1.38 -1.84
N GLY A 50 10.42 1.05 -2.66
CA GLY A 50 10.81 -0.33 -2.95
C GLY A 50 11.53 -1.04 -1.82
N GLN A 51 11.02 -0.94 -0.59
CA GLN A 51 11.56 -1.69 0.52
C GLN A 51 11.08 -3.15 0.39
N ASN A 52 12.01 -4.03 -0.02
CA ASN A 52 11.83 -5.45 -0.36
C ASN A 52 11.02 -6.31 0.64
N SER A 53 10.78 -5.84 1.87
CA SER A 53 9.95 -6.53 2.86
C SER A 53 8.45 -6.46 2.60
N HIS A 54 7.99 -5.68 1.62
CA HIS A 54 6.56 -5.38 1.41
C HIS A 54 5.92 -6.02 0.18
N VAL A 55 6.71 -6.52 -0.78
CA VAL A 55 6.21 -7.02 -2.06
C VAL A 55 6.43 -8.53 -2.13
N ASN A 56 5.41 -9.29 -1.73
CA ASN A 56 5.38 -10.74 -1.85
C ASN A 56 4.26 -11.20 -2.79
N TYR A 57 4.16 -12.51 -3.03
CA TYR A 57 3.13 -13.06 -3.91
C TYR A 57 1.70 -12.69 -3.47
N GLN A 58 1.40 -12.75 -2.16
CA GLN A 58 0.07 -12.43 -1.64
C GLN A 58 -0.30 -10.96 -1.85
N PHE A 59 0.68 -10.06 -1.72
CA PHE A 59 0.51 -8.64 -1.99
C PHE A 59 0.18 -8.41 -3.48
N LEU A 60 0.94 -9.03 -4.39
CA LEU A 60 0.72 -8.90 -5.83
C LEU A 60 -0.61 -9.53 -6.29
N ASP A 61 -0.99 -10.67 -5.71
CA ASP A 61 -2.29 -11.32 -5.95
C ASP A 61 -3.44 -10.40 -5.51
N TYR A 62 -3.32 -9.80 -4.32
CA TYR A 62 -4.28 -8.82 -3.83
C TYR A 62 -4.41 -7.62 -4.78
N CYS A 63 -3.27 -7.06 -5.19
CA CYS A 63 -3.25 -5.94 -6.13
C CYS A 63 -3.96 -6.27 -7.45
N THR A 64 -3.67 -7.45 -8.00
CA THR A 64 -4.27 -7.92 -9.25
C THR A 64 -5.78 -8.08 -9.12
N ARG A 65 -6.26 -8.61 -7.99
CA ARG A 65 -7.68 -8.86 -7.73
C ARG A 65 -8.54 -7.59 -7.68
N TYR A 66 -7.96 -6.47 -7.25
CA TYR A 66 -8.68 -5.21 -7.02
C TYR A 66 -8.26 -4.07 -7.96
N LYS A 67 -7.71 -4.40 -9.14
CA LYS A 67 -7.28 -3.41 -10.15
C LYS A 67 -6.29 -2.38 -9.58
N ILE A 68 -5.38 -2.83 -8.72
CA ILE A 68 -4.32 -2.00 -8.14
C ILE A 68 -3.02 -2.32 -8.88
N VAL A 69 -2.36 -1.30 -9.42
CA VAL A 69 -1.03 -1.40 -10.04
C VAL A 69 -0.02 -0.83 -9.05
N PRO A 70 0.75 -1.66 -8.33
CA PRO A 70 1.75 -1.15 -7.40
C PRO A 70 2.95 -0.62 -8.19
N TYR A 71 3.18 0.69 -8.12
CA TYR A 71 4.36 1.31 -8.72
C TYR A 71 5.48 1.45 -7.69
N CYS A 72 6.48 0.60 -7.82
CA CYS A 72 7.63 0.56 -6.92
C CYS A 72 8.68 1.58 -7.36
N LEU A 73 8.94 2.58 -6.53
CA LEU A 73 10.02 3.53 -6.75
C LEU A 73 11.38 2.85 -6.60
N LEU A 74 12.31 3.20 -7.48
CA LEU A 74 13.69 2.77 -7.37
C LEU A 74 14.29 3.27 -6.04
N PRO A 75 15.21 2.51 -5.43
CA PRO A 75 15.92 2.94 -4.25
C PRO A 75 16.50 4.36 -4.43
N HIS A 76 16.37 5.19 -3.39
CA HIS A 76 16.87 6.57 -3.35
C HIS A 76 16.20 7.59 -4.30
N MET A 77 15.15 7.22 -5.04
CA MET A 77 14.42 8.15 -5.92
C MET A 77 13.28 8.92 -5.25
N ILE A 78 13.01 8.69 -3.95
CA ILE A 78 11.99 9.44 -3.20
C ILE A 78 12.31 10.95 -3.15
N TYR A 79 13.60 11.31 -3.17
CA TYR A 79 14.04 12.70 -3.20
C TYR A 79 13.84 13.40 -4.56
N CYS A 80 13.46 12.66 -5.61
CA CYS A 80 13.26 13.18 -6.96
C CYS A 80 11.78 13.32 -7.36
N LEU A 81 10.85 13.05 -6.43
CA LEU A 81 9.40 13.22 -6.58
C LEU A 81 8.96 14.52 -5.89
#